data_AF-A0A9X8EJI9-F1
#
_entry.id   AF-A0A9X8EJI9-F1
#
_cell.length_a   1.000
_cell.length_b   1.000
_cell.length_c   1.000
_cell.angle_alpha   90.00
_cell.angle_beta   90.00
_cell.angle_gamma   90.00
#
_symmetry.space_group_name_H-M   'P 1'
#
loop_
_entity.id
_entity.type
_entity.pdbx_description
1 polymer ?
#
loop_
_entity_poly.entity_id
_entity_poly.type
_entity_poly.pdbx_seq_one_letter_code
_entity_poly.pdbx_strand_id
1 'polypeptide(L)' 'MKGIHDDLEHTAADLEQIAREMAGHARYLQHSAHPQDALEVQRSINGLQASIDQLRSVADRIEP' A
#
# COMPACT_ATOMS: atom_id res chain seq x y z
N MET A 1 -0.50 21.85 -11.99
CA MET A 1 -1.20 20.69 -11.41
C MET A 1 -0.48 20.16 -10.18
N LYS A 2 0.67 20.75 -9.82
CA LYS A 2 1.42 20.58 -8.58
C LYS A 2 0.69 20.14 -7.32
N GLY A 3 -0.40 20.82 -6.91
CA GLY A 3 -1.13 20.43 -5.70
C GLY A 3 -1.69 19.00 -5.76
N ILE A 4 -2.31 18.63 -6.88
CA ILE A 4 -2.85 17.28 -7.08
C ILE A 4 -1.71 16.27 -7.23
N HIS A 5 -0.61 16.64 -7.89
CA HIS A 5 0.59 15.80 -7.96
C HIS A 5 1.12 15.47 -6.56
N ASP A 6 1.31 16.50 -5.72
CA ASP A 6 1.86 16.35 -4.37
C ASP A 6 0.90 15.57 -3.44
N ASP A 7 -0.41 15.72 -3.62
CA ASP A 7 -1.43 14.96 -2.89
C ASP A 7 -1.42 13.46 -3.27
N LEU A 8 -1.24 13.14 -4.56
CA LEU A 8 -1.15 11.75 -5.04
C LEU A 8 0.12 11.07 -4.50
N GLU A 9 1.26 11.75 -4.53
CA GLU A 9 2.51 11.24 -3.98
C GLU A 9 2.43 11.02 -2.46
N HIS A 10 1.86 11.97 -1.71
CA HIS A 10 1.65 11.80 -0.26
C HIS A 10 0.71 10.63 0.04
N THR A 11 -0.40 10.53 -0.69
CA THR A 11 -1.34 9.42 -0.50
C THR A 11 -0.66 8.08 -0.80
N ALA A 12 0.15 8.00 -1.86
CA ALA A 12 0.92 6.80 -2.18
C ALA A 12 1.90 6.44 -1.06
N ALA A 13 2.60 7.42 -0.47
CA ALA A 13 3.51 7.21 0.64
C ALA A 13 2.79 6.73 1.93
N ASP A 14 1.61 7.27 2.23
CA ASP A 14 0.79 6.85 3.37
C ASP A 14 0.30 5.42 3.20
N LEU A 15 -0.14 5.03 2.00
CA LEU A 15 -0.55 3.65 1.71
C LEU A 15 0.63 2.68 1.82
N GLU A 16 1.84 3.08 1.42
CA GLU A 16 3.04 2.25 1.64
C GLU A 16 3.35 2.04 3.12
N GLN A 17 3.18 3.09 3.94
CA GLN A 17 3.35 3.00 5.39
C GLN A 17 2.40 1.93 5.97
N ILE A 18 1.12 2.01 5.60
CA ILE A 18 0.10 1.04 6.01
C ILE A 18 0.46 -0.37 5.54
N ALA A 19 0.88 -0.54 4.28
CA ALA A 19 1.27 -1.84 3.74
C ALA A 19 2.46 -2.45 4.51
N ARG A 20 3.44 -1.64 4.93
CA ARG A 20 4.58 -2.08 5.76
C ARG A 20 4.13 -2.53 7.14
N GLU A 21 3.24 -1.80 7.79
CA GLU A 21 2.69 -2.17 9.10
C GLU A 21 1.90 -3.49 9.01
N MET A 22 1.07 -3.63 7.98
CA MET A 22 0.33 -4.85 7.70
C MET A 22 1.25 -6.05 7.45
N ALA A 23 2.41 -5.87 6.80
CA ALA A 23 3.37 -6.94 6.59
C ALA A 23 3.92 -7.49 7.92
N GLY A 24 4.11 -6.62 8.92
CA GLY A 24 4.44 -7.02 10.29
C GLY A 24 3.36 -7.92 10.90
N HIS A 25 2.09 -7.52 10.77
CA HIS A 25 0.95 -8.31 11.24
C HIS A 25 0.80 -9.64 10.49
N ALA A 26 0.96 -9.65 9.17
CA ALA A 26 0.93 -10.88 8.38
C ALA A 26 2.01 -11.86 8.88
N ARG A 27 3.23 -11.39 9.12
CA ARG A 27 4.33 -12.21 9.64
C ARG A 27 4.02 -12.79 11.02
N TYR A 28 3.44 -11.99 11.90
CA TYR A 28 2.97 -12.46 13.21
C TYR A 28 1.90 -13.56 13.06
N LEU A 29 0.88 -13.32 12.22
CA LEU A 29 -0.20 -14.27 11.98
C LEU A 29 0.29 -15.59 11.36
N GLN A 30 1.28 -15.55 10.46
CA GLN A 30 1.89 -16.75 9.87
C GLN A 30 2.52 -17.68 10.92
N HIS A 31 2.99 -17.12 12.03
CA HIS A 31 3.65 -17.88 13.10
C HIS A 31 2.69 -18.15 14.27
N SER A 32 1.41 -17.82 14.10
CA SER A 32 0.33 -18.05 15.07
C SER A 32 -0.57 -19.20 14.62
N ALA A 33 -1.64 -19.46 15.38
CA ALA A 33 -2.69 -20.42 14.98
C ALA A 33 -3.58 -19.93 13.80
N HIS A 34 -3.27 -18.77 13.21
CA HIS A 34 -4.08 -18.08 12.20
C HIS A 34 -3.38 -17.89 10.83
N PRO A 35 -2.89 -18.96 10.17
CA PRO A 35 -2.20 -18.84 8.89
C PRO A 35 -3.12 -18.40 7.73
N GLN A 36 -4.43 -18.61 7.83
CA GLN A 36 -5.40 -18.13 6.83
C GLN A 36 -5.53 -16.60 6.87
N ASP A 37 -5.61 -16.02 8.06
CA ASP A 37 -5.68 -14.58 8.27
C ASP A 37 -4.43 -13.89 7.71
N ALA A 38 -3.26 -14.53 7.84
CA ALA A 38 -2.03 -14.04 7.20
C ALA A 38 -2.13 -13.96 5.67
N LEU A 39 -2.78 -14.92 5.02
CA LEU A 39 -2.99 -14.90 3.56
C LEU A 39 -3.97 -13.80 3.15
N GLU A 40 -4.96 -13.50 3.99
CA GLU A 40 -5.87 -12.38 3.78
C GLU A 40 -5.16 -11.04 3.90
N VAL A 41 -4.36 -10.85 4.94
CA VAL A 41 -3.55 -9.64 5.10
C VAL A 41 -2.58 -9.48 3.93
N GLN A 42 -1.95 -10.57 3.47
CA GLN A 42 -1.07 -10.53 2.30
C GLN A 42 -1.81 -10.14 1.01
N ARG A 43 -3.04 -10.62 0.80
CA ARG A 43 -3.88 -10.20 -0.33
C ARG A 43 -4.19 -8.70 -0.28
N SER A 44 -4.50 -8.18 0.91
CA SER A 44 -4.75 -6.75 1.11
C SER A 44 -3.50 -5.90 0.83
N ILE A 45 -2.32 -6.35 1.26
CA ILE A 45 -1.04 -5.70 0.95
C ILE A 45 -0.82 -5.62 -0.56
N ASN A 46 -1.07 -6.71 -1.29
CA ASN A 46 -0.93 -6.72 -2.75
C ASN A 46 -1.91 -5.75 -3.43
N GLY A 47 -3.13 -5.62 -2.91
CA GLY A 47 -4.10 -4.64 -3.38
C GLY A 47 -3.66 -3.19 -3.12
N LEU A 48 -3.09 -2.92 -1.95
CA LEU A 48 -2.50 -1.62 -1.65
C LEU A 48 -1.36 -1.27 -2.60
N GLN A 49 -0.46 -2.22 -2.88
CA GLN A 49 0.65 -2.00 -3.82
C GLN A 49 0.14 -1.62 -5.21
N ALA A 50 -0.90 -2.30 -5.72
CA ALA A 50 -1.50 -1.96 -7.00
C ALA A 50 -2.09 -0.54 -7.01
N SER A 51 -2.73 -0.12 -5.91
CA SER A 51 -3.25 1.24 -5.77
C SER A 51 -2.13 2.29 -5.70
N ILE A 52 -1.05 2.01 -4.98
CA ILE A 52 0.14 2.88 -4.90
C ILE A 52 0.75 3.10 -6.27
N ASP A 53 0.94 2.01 -7.03
CA ASP A 53 1.50 2.07 -8.38
C ASP A 53 0.60 2.89 -9.32
N GLN A 54 -0.72 2.77 -9.17
CA GLN A 54 -1.69 3.59 -9.92
C GLN A 54 -1.62 5.07 -9.56
N LEU A 55 -1.54 5.42 -8.26
CA LEU A 55 -1.45 6.81 -7.81
C LEU A 55 -0.21 7.49 -8.39
N ARG A 56 0.95 6.83 -8.29
CA ARG A 56 2.22 7.33 -8.86
C ARG A 56 2.17 7.44 -10.38
N SER A 57 1.59 6.44 -11.06
CA SER A 57 1.43 6.50 -12.51
C SER A 57 0.56 7.68 -12.96
N VAL A 58 -0.45 8.07 -12.17
CA VAL A 58 -1.26 9.27 -12.44
C VAL A 58 -0.48 10.53 -12.11
N ALA A 59 0.24 10.57 -10.99
CA ALA A 59 1.08 11.71 -10.60
C ALA A 59 2.13 12.04 -11.68
N ASP A 60 2.84 11.02 -12.18
CA ASP A 60 3.81 11.14 -13.26
C ASP A 60 3.21 11.73 -14.55
N ARG A 61 1.92 11.49 -14.81
CA ARG A 61 1.23 11.94 -16.02
C ARG A 61 0.76 13.39 -15.97
N ILE A 62 0.59 13.95 -14.78
CA ILE A 62 0.01 15.30 -14.64
C ILE A 62 1.06 16.41 -14.51
N GLU A 63 2.36 16.05 -14.52
CA GLU A 63 3.56 16.90 -14.35
C GLU A 63 3.51 17.83 -13.09
N PRO A 64 4.63 18.05 -12.38
CA PRO A 64 4.68 19.03 -11.29
C PRO A 64 4.30 20.46 -11.72
#